data_AF-A0A5B1CP69-F1
#
_entry.id   AF-A0A5B1CP69-F1
#
_cell.length_a   1.000
_cell.length_b   1.000
_cell.length_c   1.000
_cell.angle_alpha   90.00
_cell.angle_beta   90.00
_cell.angle_gamma   90.00
#
_symmetry.space_group_name_H-M   'P 1'
#
loop_
_entity.id
_entity.type
_entity.pdbx_description
1 polymer ?
#
loop_
_entity_poly.entity_id
_entity_poly.type
_entity_poly.pdbx_seq_one_letter_code
_entity_poly.pdbx_strand_id
1 'polypeptide(L)' 'MLSISPTYLLYYLPLIVTISLVFGGTRHEDTTKVIQHAWQTGRWITGFMLIIFAVLCLMAWLI' A
#
# COMPACT_ATOMS: atom_id res chain seq x y z
N MET A 1 -4.18 -20.23 -13.95
CA MET A 1 -4.53 -20.50 -12.54
C MET A 1 -3.73 -19.54 -11.69
N LEU A 2 -4.35 -18.83 -10.73
CA LEU A 2 -3.58 -18.01 -9.78
C LEU A 2 -2.68 -18.95 -8.97
N SER A 3 -1.37 -18.75 -9.05
CA SER A 3 -0.37 -19.59 -8.38
C SER A 3 -0.42 -19.50 -6.84
N ILE A 4 -1.17 -18.53 -6.33
CA ILE A 4 -1.30 -18.20 -4.90
C ILE A 4 -2.76 -18.11 -4.49
N SER A 5 -3.06 -18.51 -3.25
CA SER A 5 -4.40 -18.33 -2.67
C SER A 5 -4.72 -16.83 -2.55
N PRO A 6 -5.94 -16.38 -2.90
CA PRO A 6 -6.36 -14.98 -2.71
C PRO A 6 -6.16 -14.45 -1.29
N THR A 7 -6.15 -15.33 -0.29
CA THR A 7 -5.87 -14.98 1.12
C THR A 7 -4.51 -14.31 1.31
N TYR A 8 -3.52 -14.60 0.46
CA TYR A 8 -2.20 -13.95 0.51
C TYR A 8 -2.27 -12.45 0.25
N LEU A 9 -3.28 -11.97 -0.46
CA LEU A 9 -3.49 -10.53 -0.69
C LEU A 9 -3.77 -9.79 0.63
N LEU A 10 -4.26 -10.48 1.67
CA LEU A 10 -4.48 -9.87 2.99
C LEU A 10 -3.18 -9.46 3.68
N TYR A 11 -2.04 -10.07 3.34
CA TYR A 11 -0.74 -9.67 3.90
C TYR A 11 -0.32 -8.26 3.51
N TYR A 12 -0.94 -7.69 2.47
CA TYR A 12 -0.78 -6.30 2.09
C TYR A 12 -1.13 -5.31 3.23
N LEU A 13 -2.23 -5.57 3.95
CA LEU A 13 -2.73 -4.68 5.00
C LEU A 13 -1.74 -4.48 6.16
N PRO A 14 -1.25 -5.54 6.84
CA PRO A 14 -0.28 -5.34 7.92
C PRO A 14 1.02 -4.72 7.41
N LEU A 15 1.50 -5.10 6.22
CA LEU A 15 2.71 -4.52 5.62
C LEU A 15 2.59 -3.01 5.44
N ILE A 16 1.51 -2.54 4.80
CA ILE A 16 1.36 -1.12 4.51
C ILE A 16 1.12 -0.30 5.78
N VAL A 17 0.39 -0.85 6.75
CA VAL A 17 0.17 -0.20 8.04
C VAL A 17 1.49 -0.04 8.79
N THR A 18 2.30 -1.11 8.89
CA THR A 18 3.59 -1.08 9.58
C THR A 18 4.55 -0.07 8.94
N ILE A 19 4.74 -0.13 7.61
CA ILE A 19 5.67 0.75 6.90
C ILE A 19 5.23 2.22 7.03
N SER A 20 3.93 2.49 6.89
CA SER A 20 3.39 3.85 6.97
C SER A 20 3.56 4.46 8.37
N LEU A 21 3.28 3.68 9.42
CA LEU A 21 3.46 4.12 10.80
C LEU A 21 4.93 4.34 11.16
N VAL A 22 5.82 3.44 10.77
CA VAL A 22 7.27 3.60 10.99
C VAL A 22 7.77 4.86 10.29
N PHE A 23 7.38 5.07 9.04
CA PHE A 23 7.75 6.28 8.30
C PHE A 23 7.24 7.56 8.99
N GLY A 24 5.98 7.60 9.42
CA GLY A 24 5.44 8.74 10.17
C GLY A 24 6.15 8.98 11.51
N GLY A 25 6.44 7.89 12.23
CA GLY A 25 7.04 7.91 13.58
C GLY A 25 8.51 8.35 13.61
N THR A 26 9.26 8.09 12.54
CA THR A 26 10.67 8.57 12.45
C THR A 26 10.81 10.09 12.32
N ARG A 27 9.74 10.79 11.90
CA ARG A 27 9.78 12.23 11.62
C ARG A 27 9.13 13.10 12.69
N HIS A 28 8.22 12.55 13.48
CA HIS A 28 7.42 13.31 14.43
C HIS A 28 7.25 12.54 15.73
N GLU A 29 7.39 13.22 16.85
CA GLU A 29 7.08 12.69 18.19
C GLU A 29 5.59 12.90 18.55
N ASP A 30 4.95 13.87 17.88
CA ASP A 30 3.52 14.14 18.00
C ASP A 30 2.70 13.07 17.25
N THR A 31 1.98 12.24 18.00
CA THR A 31 1.17 11.12 17.51
C THR A 31 0.15 11.56 16.44
N THR A 32 -0.38 12.78 16.53
CA THR A 32 -1.33 13.31 15.54
C THR A 32 -0.64 13.49 14.19
N LYS A 33 0.58 14.06 14.19
CA LYS A 33 1.37 14.24 12.96
C LYS A 33 1.84 12.91 12.39
N VAL A 34 2.21 11.95 13.26
CA VAL A 34 2.58 10.59 12.86
C VAL A 34 1.45 9.94 12.06
N ILE A 35 0.21 9.97 12.58
CA ILE A 35 -0.94 9.35 11.92
C ILE A 35 -1.26 10.05 10.59
N GLN A 36 -1.19 11.39 10.55
CA GLN A 36 -1.45 12.15 9.33
C GLN A 36 -0.47 11.79 8.21
N HIS A 37 0.83 11.74 8.53
CA HIS A 37 1.85 11.37 7.55
C HIS A 37 1.79 9.88 7.19
N ALA A 38 1.52 8.99 8.14
CA ALA A 38 1.31 7.58 7.87
C ALA A 38 0.14 7.38 6.91
N TRP A 39 -0.99 8.07 7.12
CA TRP A 39 -2.13 8.02 6.22
C TRP A 39 -1.79 8.50 4.81
N GLN A 40 -1.07 9.62 4.69
CA GLN A 40 -0.62 10.14 3.41
C GLN A 40 0.30 9.15 2.68
N THR A 41 1.27 8.57 3.39
CA THR A 41 2.20 7.57 2.84
C THR A 41 1.47 6.31 2.39
N GLY A 42 0.57 5.76 3.21
CA GLY A 42 -0.21 4.57 2.88
C GLY A 42 -1.10 4.79 1.66
N ARG A 43 -1.73 5.97 1.53
CA ARG A 43 -2.50 6.35 0.34
C ARG A 43 -1.65 6.42 -0.92
N TRP A 44 -0.46 7.00 -0.84
CA TRP A 44 0.45 7.10 -1.99
C TRP A 44 0.96 5.73 -2.45
N ILE A 45 1.40 4.87 -1.53
CA ILE A 45 1.85 3.52 -1.85
C ILE A 45 0.72 2.71 -2.48
N THR A 46 -0.47 2.72 -1.85
CA THR A 46 -1.65 2.03 -2.39
C THR A 46 -2.02 2.54 -3.77
N GLY A 47 -2.09 3.86 -3.94
CA GLY A 47 -2.43 4.47 -5.21
C GLY A 47 -1.46 4.08 -6.32
N PHE A 48 -0.16 4.11 -6.02
CA PHE A 48 0.87 3.70 -6.97
C PHE A 48 0.75 2.22 -7.37
N MET A 49 0.58 1.30 -6.40
CA MET A 49 0.40 -0.12 -6.70
C MET A 49 -0.88 -0.37 -7.51
N LEU A 50 -1.97 0.35 -7.22
CA LEU A 50 -3.24 0.22 -7.93
C LEU A 50 -3.13 0.73 -9.37
N ILE A 51 -2.39 1.82 -9.61
CA ILE A 51 -2.10 2.30 -10.97
C ILE A 51 -1.33 1.23 -11.76
N ILE A 52 -0.28 0.65 -11.18
CA ILE A 52 0.47 -0.44 -11.84
C ILE A 52 -0.47 -1.61 -12.16
N PHE A 53 -1.28 -2.03 -11.19
CA PHE A 53 -2.26 -3.09 -11.38
C PHE A 53 -3.23 -2.78 -12.53
N ALA A 54 -3.75 -1.56 -12.60
CA ALA A 54 -4.67 -1.13 -13.66
C ALA A 54 -3.97 -1.18 -15.04
N VAL A 55 -2.74 -0.69 -15.15
CA VAL A 55 -1.95 -0.75 -16.39
C VAL A 55 -1.72 -2.20 -16.82
N LEU A 56 -1.29 -3.07 -15.90
CA LEU A 56 -1.06 -4.49 -16.20
C LEU A 56 -2.36 -5.18 -16.61
N CYS A 57 -3.48 -4.87 -15.95
CA CYS A 57 -4.79 -5.38 -16.31
C CYS A 57 -5.13 -4.95 -17.75
N LEU A 58 -5.06 -3.65 -18.06
CA LEU A 58 -5.32 -3.12 -19.40
C LEU A 58 -4.46 -3.80 -20.47
N MET A 59 -3.16 -4.01 -20.21
CA MET A 59 -2.29 -4.72 -21.13
C MET A 59 -2.72 -6.19 -21.32
N ALA A 60 -3.13 -6.86 -20.25
CA ALA A 60 -3.62 -8.24 -20.31
C ALA A 60 -4.95 -8.37 -21.07
N TRP A 61 -5.78 -7.33 -21.13
CA TRP A 61 -6.98 -7.29 -21.97
C TRP A 61 -6.66 -7.05 -23.46
N LEU A 62 -5.53 -6.39 -23.74
CA LEU A 62 -5.14 -6.01 -25.10
C LEU A 62 -4.37 -7.12 -25.83
N ILE A 63 -3.75 -8.02 -25.08
CA ILE A 63 -3.02 -9.22 -25.54
C ILE A 63 -3.98 -10.39 -25.64
#